data_AF-A0A1D8TBD3-F1
#
_entry.id   AF-A0A1D8TBD3-F1
#
_cell.length_a   1.000
_cell.length_b   1.000
_cell.length_c   1.000
_cell.angle_alpha   90.00
_cell.angle_beta   90.00
_cell.angle_gamma   90.00
#
_symmetry.space_group_name_H-M   'P 1'
#
loop_
_entity.id
_entity.type
_entity.pdbx_description
1 polymer ?
#
loop_
_entity_poly.entity_id
_entity_poly.type
_entity_poly.pdbx_seq_one_letter_code
_entity_poly.pdbx_strand_id
1 'polypeptide(L)'
;MRTAAAQLDSLFDDASTWLAATDRAVSDSSAAWTHACAAAFGEFTAYLDKRRELLQRNISKLSNTIGECAQHYATRDQATAKRLDSVAPATSLDL
;
A
#
# COMPACT_ATOMS: atom_id res chain seq x y z
N MET A 1 2.81 15.89 1.70
CA MET A 1 3.23 14.51 2.04
C MET A 1 2.13 13.68 2.69
N ARG A 2 1.41 14.16 3.73
CA ARG A 2 0.23 13.45 4.26
C ARG A 2 -0.84 13.13 3.21
N THR A 3 -1.11 14.07 2.29
CA THR A 3 -2.00 13.85 1.14
C THR A 3 -1.53 12.72 0.22
N ALA A 4 -0.22 12.65 -0.05
CA ALA A 4 0.35 11.59 -0.89
C ALA A 4 0.27 10.22 -0.18
N ALA A 5 0.51 10.17 1.13
CA ALA A 5 0.33 8.95 1.92
C ALA A 5 -1.14 8.48 1.90
N ALA A 6 -2.09 9.39 2.14
CA ALA A 6 -3.52 9.05 2.09
C ALA A 6 -3.99 8.60 0.68
N GLN A 7 -3.45 9.19 -0.39
CA GLN A 7 -3.72 8.75 -1.76
C GLN A 7 -3.18 7.35 -2.04
N LEU A 8 -2.04 7.00 -1.44
CA LEU A 8 -1.43 5.67 -1.58
C LEU A 8 -2.17 4.62 -0.74
N ASP A 9 -2.65 4.97 0.46
CA ASP A 9 -3.52 4.12 1.27
C ASP A 9 -4.83 3.82 0.53
N SER A 10 -5.46 4.85 -0.08
CA SER A 10 -6.67 4.64 -0.89
C SER A 10 -6.44 3.70 -2.07
N LEU A 11 -5.30 3.84 -2.77
CA LEU A 11 -4.95 2.96 -3.89
C LEU A 11 -4.71 1.51 -3.42
N PHE A 12 -4.18 1.34 -2.21
CA PHE A 12 -4.01 0.03 -1.56
C PHE A 12 -5.36 -0.63 -1.28
N ASP A 13 -6.30 0.11 -0.68
CA ASP A 13 -7.63 -0.38 -0.34
C ASP A 13 -8.44 -0.76 -1.59
N ASP A 14 -8.37 0.08 -2.62
CA ASP A 14 -9.00 -0.19 -3.93
C ASP A 14 -8.42 -1.49 -4.53
N ALA A 15 -7.09 -1.59 -4.63
CA ALA A 15 -6.45 -2.77 -5.20
C ALA A 15 -6.81 -4.05 -4.43
N SER A 16 -6.86 -3.98 -3.10
CA SER A 16 -7.26 -5.10 -2.24
C SER A 16 -8.71 -5.52 -2.49
N THR A 17 -9.61 -4.55 -2.71
CA THR A 17 -11.02 -4.80 -3.03
C THR A 17 -11.18 -5.50 -4.38
N TRP A 18 -10.47 -5.03 -5.42
CA TRP A 18 -10.47 -5.64 -6.76
C TRP A 18 -9.92 -7.08 -6.74
N LEU A 19 -8.88 -7.33 -5.94
CA LEU A 19 -8.33 -8.66 -5.70
C LEU A 19 -9.38 -9.61 -5.10
N ALA A 20 -10.06 -9.19 -4.04
CA ALA A 20 -11.08 -9.99 -3.38
C ALA A 20 -12.30 -10.28 -4.29
N ALA A 21 -12.70 -9.31 -5.11
CA ALA A 21 -13.76 -9.50 -6.11
C ALA A 21 -13.36 -10.54 -7.17
N THR A 22 -12.10 -10.51 -7.61
CA THR A 22 -11.56 -11.50 -8.56
C THR A 22 -11.53 -12.90 -7.97
N ASP A 23 -11.14 -13.05 -6.69
CA ASP A 23 -11.14 -14.35 -5.99
C ASP A 23 -12.53 -14.97 -5.96
N ARG A 24 -13.55 -14.16 -5.65
CA ARG A 24 -14.94 -14.60 -5.64
C ARG A 24 -15.40 -15.05 -7.03
N ALA A 25 -15.14 -14.26 -8.07
CA ALA A 25 -15.52 -14.60 -9.44
C ALA A 25 -14.86 -15.91 -9.93
N VAL A 26 -13.59 -16.13 -9.59
CA VAL A 26 -12.89 -17.39 -9.92
C VAL A 26 -13.53 -18.57 -9.18
N SER A 27 -13.77 -18.43 -7.88
CA SER A 27 -14.40 -19.46 -7.05
C SER A 27 -15.79 -19.84 -7.58
N ASP A 28 -16.63 -18.84 -7.88
CA ASP A 28 -17.98 -19.01 -8.42
C ASP A 28 -17.97 -19.68 -9.80
N SER A 29 -16.93 -19.43 -10.61
CA SER A 29 -16.79 -20.03 -11.94
C SER A 29 -16.44 -21.52 -11.90
N SER A 30 -15.88 -22.03 -10.79
CA SER A 30 -15.34 -23.40 -10.70
C SER A 30 -16.33 -24.49 -11.08
N ALA A 31 -17.62 -24.31 -10.74
CA ALA A 31 -18.68 -25.26 -11.07
C ALA A 31 -18.97 -25.36 -12.58
N ALA A 32 -18.62 -24.34 -13.37
CA ALA A 32 -18.81 -24.33 -14.82
C ALA A 32 -17.73 -25.12 -15.57
N TRP A 33 -16.56 -25.35 -14.95
CA TRP A 33 -15.41 -26.02 -15.55
C TRP A 33 -15.44 -27.53 -15.25
N THR A 34 -16.36 -28.26 -15.88
CA THR A 34 -16.46 -29.73 -15.70
C THR A 34 -15.55 -30.52 -16.66
N HIS A 35 -15.24 -31.77 -16.29
CA HIS A 35 -14.54 -32.76 -17.14
C HIS A 35 -13.12 -32.33 -17.58
N ALA A 36 -12.82 -32.41 -18.88
CA ALA A 36 -11.46 -32.29 -19.45
C ALA A 36 -10.78 -30.94 -19.16
N CYS A 37 -11.55 -29.92 -18.82
CA CYS A 37 -11.04 -28.59 -18.49
C CYS A 37 -10.73 -28.41 -17.00
N ALA A 38 -11.10 -29.34 -16.11
CA ALA A 38 -10.88 -29.19 -14.67
C ALA A 38 -9.40 -29.10 -14.29
N ALA A 39 -8.53 -29.89 -14.95
CA ALA A 39 -7.09 -29.83 -14.75
C ALA A 39 -6.50 -28.49 -15.22
N ALA A 40 -6.88 -28.04 -16.43
CA ALA A 40 -6.46 -26.75 -16.98
C ALA A 40 -6.98 -25.57 -16.15
N PHE A 41 -8.19 -25.68 -15.60
CA PHE A 41 -8.73 -24.71 -14.66
C PHE A 41 -7.90 -24.67 -13.38
N GLY A 42 -7.55 -25.83 -12.80
CA GLY A 42 -6.67 -25.91 -11.62
C GLY A 42 -5.29 -25.28 -11.84
N GLU A 43 -4.68 -25.50 -13.01
CA GLU A 43 -3.41 -24.86 -13.39
C GLU A 43 -3.57 -23.34 -13.53
N PHE A 44 -4.65 -22.90 -14.17
CA PHE A 44 -4.97 -21.48 -14.34
C PHE A 44 -5.23 -20.80 -13.00
N THR A 45 -6.01 -21.40 -12.10
CA THR A 45 -6.27 -20.86 -10.76
C THR A 45 -5.00 -20.80 -9.94
N ALA A 46 -4.15 -21.84 -9.97
CA ALA A 46 -2.87 -21.84 -9.27
C ALA A 46 -1.91 -20.76 -9.80
N TYR A 47 -1.91 -20.52 -11.12
CA TYR A 47 -1.16 -19.41 -11.71
C TYR A 47 -1.68 -18.06 -11.24
N LEU A 48 -3.01 -17.87 -11.23
CA LEU A 48 -3.63 -16.66 -10.72
C LEU A 48 -3.35 -16.45 -9.23
N ASP A 49 -3.43 -17.49 -8.41
CA ASP A 49 -3.12 -17.44 -6.97
C ASP A 49 -1.70 -16.92 -6.76
N LYS A 50 -0.70 -17.49 -7.46
CA LYS A 50 0.70 -17.02 -7.37
C LYS A 50 0.86 -15.55 -7.76
N ARG A 51 0.17 -15.10 -8.81
CA ARG A 51 0.20 -13.69 -9.22
C ARG A 51 -0.48 -12.79 -8.18
N ARG A 52 -1.59 -13.23 -7.60
CA ARG A 52 -2.32 -12.50 -6.55
C ARG A 52 -1.47 -12.38 -5.29
N GLU A 53 -0.85 -13.47 -4.82
CA GLU A 53 0.08 -13.42 -3.71
C GLU A 53 1.24 -12.46 -3.96
N LEU A 54 1.83 -12.50 -5.17
CA LEU A 54 2.93 -11.59 -5.53
C LEU A 54 2.45 -10.13 -5.52
N LEU A 55 1.26 -9.88 -6.05
CA LEU A 55 0.66 -8.55 -6.06
C LEU A 55 0.39 -8.05 -4.64
N GLN A 56 -0.24 -8.86 -3.78
CA GLN A 56 -0.48 -8.53 -2.37
C GLN A 56 0.81 -8.25 -1.60
N ARG A 57 1.85 -9.07 -1.80
CA ARG A 57 3.18 -8.83 -1.20
C ARG A 57 3.79 -7.52 -1.67
N ASN A 58 3.72 -7.23 -2.97
CA ASN A 58 4.26 -5.99 -3.53
C ASN A 58 3.51 -4.77 -3.03
N ILE A 59 2.17 -4.83 -2.97
CA ILE A 59 1.31 -3.75 -2.47
C ILE A 59 1.57 -3.52 -0.97
N SER A 60 1.67 -4.59 -0.16
CA SER A 60 2.02 -4.48 1.26
C SER A 60 3.41 -3.89 1.50
N LYS A 61 4.40 -4.34 0.71
CA LYS A 61 5.77 -3.79 0.77
C LYS A 61 5.79 -2.31 0.42
N LEU A 62 5.09 -1.93 -0.65
CA LEU A 62 4.99 -0.54 -1.09
C LEU A 62 4.35 0.32 0.01
N SER A 63 3.23 -0.14 0.59
CA SER A 63 2.56 0.52 1.71
C SER A 63 3.50 0.76 2.89
N ASN A 64 4.25 -0.26 3.30
CA ASN A 64 5.21 -0.14 4.40
C ASN A 64 6.33 0.85 4.09
N THR A 65 6.93 0.77 2.90
CA THR A 65 7.99 1.71 2.48
C THR A 65 7.50 3.16 2.45
N ILE A 66 6.26 3.39 2.00
CA ILE A 66 5.66 4.72 1.98
C ILE A 66 5.44 5.24 3.40
N GLY A 67 4.91 4.40 4.30
CA GLY A 67 4.72 4.73 5.72
C GLY A 67 6.05 5.10 6.40
N GLU A 68 7.09 4.30 6.16
CA GLU A 68 8.45 4.57 6.67
C GLU A 68 9.00 5.89 6.13
N CYS A 69 8.88 6.16 4.83
CA CYS A 69 9.30 7.43 4.24
C CYS A 69 8.55 8.62 4.86
N ALA A 70 7.23 8.53 5.01
CA ALA A 70 6.42 9.58 5.60
C ALA A 70 6.83 9.88 7.04
N GLN A 71 7.05 8.84 7.85
CA GLN A 71 7.52 8.95 9.23
C GLN A 71 8.91 9.60 9.31
N HIS A 72 9.84 9.17 8.45
CA HIS A 72 11.20 9.69 8.40
C HIS A 72 11.22 11.19 8.06
N TYR A 73 10.46 11.63 7.05
CA TYR A 73 10.37 13.05 6.70
C TYR A 73 9.68 13.87 7.79
N ALA A 74 8.61 13.37 8.41
CA ALA A 74 7.95 14.05 9.52
C ALA A 74 8.90 14.26 10.72
N THR A 75 9.75 13.26 10.99
CA THR A 75 10.76 13.33 12.07
C THR A 75 11.81 14.39 11.77
N ARG A 76 12.29 14.45 10.51
CA ARG A 76 13.25 15.49 10.09
C ARG A 76 12.65 16.88 10.14
N ASP A 77 11.39 17.03 9.72
CA ASP A 77 10.70 18.31 9.75
C ASP A 77 10.56 18.83 11.19
N GLN A 78 10.14 17.98 12.12
CA GLN A 78 10.10 18.33 13.55
C GLN A 78 11.48 18.66 14.13
N ALA A 79 12.52 17.92 13.76
CA ALA A 79 13.88 18.21 14.22
C ALA A 79 14.40 19.55 13.69
N THR A 80 14.10 19.88 12.43
CA THR A 80 14.44 21.16 11.81
C THR A 80 13.67 22.31 12.46
N ALA A 81 12.36 22.15 12.69
CA ALA A 81 11.53 23.14 13.37
C ALA A 81 12.06 23.44 14.79
N LYS A 82 12.38 22.41 15.58
CA LYS A 82 12.99 22.58 16.91
C LYS A 82 14.32 23.31 16.87
N ARG A 83 15.16 23.05 15.85
CA ARG A 83 16.42 23.79 15.67
C ARG A 83 16.17 25.25 15.35
N LEU A 84 15.21 25.55 14.48
CA LEU A 84 14.84 26.93 14.15
C LEU A 84 14.31 27.69 15.36
N ASP A 85 13.43 27.06 16.16
CA ASP A 85 12.92 27.65 17.41
C ASP A 85 14.04 27.91 18.43
N SER A 86 15.05 27.02 18.51
CA SER A 86 16.21 27.21 19.39
C SER A 86 17.18 28.30 18.92
N VAL A 87 17.11 28.69 17.65
CA VAL A 87 17.99 29.70 17.03
C VAL A 87 17.27 31.05 16.88
N ALA A 88 15.94 31.11 17.01
CA ALA A 88 15.19 32.35 17.08
C ALA A 88 15.76 33.21 18.22
N PRO A 89 16.44 34.33 17.92
CA PRO A 89 17.10 35.11 18.94
C PRO A 89 16.04 35.74 19.84
N ALA A 90 16.34 35.79 21.13
CA ALA A 90 15.85 36.85 21.99
C ALA A 90 16.36 38.17 21.44
N THR A 91 15.73 38.71 20.39
CA THR A 91 15.79 40.13 20.07
C THR A 91 14.93 40.82 21.12
N SER A 92 15.48 40.88 22.34
CA SER A 92 15.18 41.98 23.25
C SER A 92 15.69 43.21 22.53
N LEU A 93 14.79 43.90 21.83
CA LEU A 93 14.98 45.28 21.41
C LEU A 93 15.15 46.09 22.70
N ASP A 94 16.41 46.28 23.08
CA ASP A 94 16.81 47.38 23.94
C ASP A 94 16.75 48.64 23.05
N LEU A 95 15.60 49.31 23.08
CA LEU A 95 15.36 50.66 22.56
C LEU A 95 14.74 51.50 23.68
#